data_AF-A0A9J7XZS6-F1
#
_entry.id   AF-A0A9J7XZS6-F1
#
_cell.length_a   1.000
_cell.length_b   1.000
_cell.length_c   1.000
_cell.angle_alpha   90.00
_cell.angle_beta   90.00
_cell.angle_gamma   90.00
#
_symmetry.space_group_name_H-M   'P 1'
#
loop_
_entity.id
_entity.type
_entity.pdbx_description
1 polymer ?
#
loop_
_entity_poly.entity_id
_entity_poly.type
_entity_poly.pdbx_seq_one_letter_code
_entity_poly.pdbx_strand_id
1 'polypeptide(L)'
;MLRPFRRVLLTAIRQHNYRLFSDSHVTSITRKGLVLGVYEKQPDNEGMCLTEAAAAFDRSISGKLSEMLTISGPPLKKGKSRIFFGLHQDFPSVVVVGLGKSGTGVCGKENWDNCKESIRAAVSAGCRQLQDLEVAHVEVDPCGDGQSAAEGAVLGLFEYDEFKTKKKVRVTAQPYGSVDSAAWQKGVLYGDGQNLARQLMEAPANHITPTAFANTIEQKLSPFAHNVAVHKRPQSWIESEQMGAFLSVSKGSEEPPVFLELHYKGSLDSAQPPLVLVGKGITFDSGGISLKPSSGMDAMRADMGGAATVCAALVTAAALKLPINIIGLAPLCENMPSGKANKPGDVVRAKNGKTIQVDNTDAEGRLVLADALCYAHSFKPRAIINAATLTGAVDVALGSAAAGVFTNSDWLWERLQKASIITGDRVWRMPLFQHYTKQITECALADLNNVGKYSRCIMPAHPTSDNCLTVFIYFCNATFNFPLILQ
;
A
#
# COMPACT_ATOMS: atom_id res chain seq x y z
N MET A 1 60.22 -29.56 -49.45
CA MET A 1 59.30 -30.21 -50.41
C MET A 1 57.94 -29.53 -50.27
N LEU A 2 57.67 -28.49 -51.07
CA LEU A 2 57.00 -28.56 -52.38
C LEU A 2 55.52 -29.00 -52.29
N ARG A 3 54.59 -28.02 -52.31
CA ARG A 3 53.38 -28.10 -53.16
C ARG A 3 53.84 -27.97 -54.62
N PRO A 4 53.17 -28.49 -55.70
CA PRO A 4 51.82 -28.06 -56.13
C PRO A 4 50.99 -29.02 -57.06
N PHE A 5 49.86 -28.49 -57.57
CA PHE A 5 49.05 -28.86 -58.76
C PHE A 5 47.88 -29.87 -58.58
N ARG A 6 46.67 -29.73 -59.18
CA ARG A 6 46.15 -28.84 -60.26
C ARG A 6 44.59 -28.83 -60.29
N ARG A 7 44.02 -27.63 -60.47
CA ARG A 7 42.80 -27.14 -61.19
C ARG A 7 41.70 -28.09 -61.73
N VAL A 8 40.44 -27.68 -61.52
CA VAL A 8 39.33 -27.58 -62.53
C VAL A 8 38.42 -26.39 -62.10
N LEU A 9 38.51 -25.21 -62.72
CA LEU A 9 37.79 -24.63 -63.88
C LEU A 9 36.30 -24.28 -63.67
N LEU A 10 35.98 -23.01 -63.92
CA LEU A 10 34.70 -22.30 -63.84
C LEU A 10 33.72 -22.63 -65.00
N THR A 11 32.42 -22.42 -64.77
CA THR A 11 31.51 -21.42 -65.42
C THR A 11 30.12 -21.96 -65.84
N ALA A 12 29.05 -21.33 -65.29
CA ALA A 12 27.69 -21.08 -65.83
C ALA A 12 26.78 -22.28 -66.25
N ILE A 13 25.46 -22.30 -66.07
CA ILE A 13 24.41 -21.29 -66.34
C ILE A 13 23.18 -21.55 -65.43
N ARG A 14 22.57 -20.43 -65.00
CA ARG A 14 21.20 -20.19 -64.55
C ARG A 14 20.14 -21.22 -64.93
N GLN A 15 19.34 -21.63 -63.95
CA GLN A 15 17.91 -21.32 -63.82
C GLN A 15 17.35 -22.23 -62.72
N HIS A 16 16.84 -21.67 -61.62
CA HIS A 16 15.67 -22.20 -60.91
C HIS A 16 15.11 -21.09 -60.03
N ASN A 17 13.81 -20.88 -60.15
CA ASN A 17 13.04 -19.77 -59.63
C ASN A 17 13.03 -19.74 -58.10
N TYR A 18 13.69 -18.76 -57.49
CA TYR A 18 13.41 -18.39 -56.11
C TYR A 18 12.18 -17.46 -56.11
N ARG A 19 11.06 -17.98 -55.64
CA ARG A 19 9.94 -17.14 -55.20
C ARG A 19 10.43 -16.33 -54.01
N LEU A 20 10.56 -15.02 -54.19
CA LEU A 20 10.66 -14.06 -53.09
C LEU A 20 9.35 -14.16 -52.30
N PHE A 21 9.38 -14.81 -51.14
CA PHE A 21 8.39 -14.51 -50.12
C PHE A 21 8.64 -13.06 -49.73
N SER A 22 7.63 -12.22 -50.00
CA SER A 22 7.56 -10.87 -49.48
C SER A 22 7.90 -10.92 -48.00
N ASP A 23 8.98 -10.26 -47.63
CA ASP A 23 9.28 -9.91 -46.25
C ASP A 23 8.14 -9.01 -45.81
N SER A 24 7.09 -9.60 -45.24
CA SER A 24 6.05 -8.83 -44.60
C SER A 24 6.76 -8.14 -43.44
N HIS A 25 7.00 -6.84 -43.59
CA HIS A 25 7.38 -5.96 -42.51
C HIS A 25 6.52 -6.30 -41.29
N VAL A 26 7.06 -7.10 -40.37
CA VAL A 26 6.60 -7.16 -39.00
C VAL A 26 7.04 -5.82 -38.43
N THR A 27 6.26 -4.79 -38.77
CA THR A 27 6.10 -3.66 -37.86
C THR A 27 5.84 -4.31 -36.52
N SER A 28 6.67 -4.03 -35.53
CA SER A 28 6.34 -4.38 -34.16
C SER A 28 5.08 -3.59 -33.82
N ILE A 29 3.91 -4.11 -34.19
CA ILE A 29 2.63 -3.59 -33.77
C ILE A 29 2.70 -3.73 -32.26
N THR A 30 2.96 -2.62 -31.58
CA THR A 30 2.86 -2.51 -30.14
C THR A 30 1.47 -3.00 -29.80
N ARG A 31 1.37 -4.24 -29.29
CA ARG A 31 0.09 -4.86 -28.97
C ARG A 31 -0.56 -3.99 -27.91
N LYS A 32 -1.58 -3.22 -28.32
CA LYS A 32 -2.43 -2.46 -27.41
C LYS A 32 -3.62 -3.32 -27.02
N GLY A 33 -3.93 -3.33 -25.74
CA GLY A 33 -5.15 -3.93 -25.21
C GLY A 33 -6.15 -2.86 -24.82
N LEU A 34 -7.43 -3.24 -24.81
CA LEU A 34 -8.51 -2.36 -24.37
C LEU A 34 -9.34 -3.06 -23.30
N VAL A 35 -9.60 -2.40 -22.18
CA VAL A 35 -10.55 -2.87 -21.16
C VAL A 35 -11.81 -2.03 -21.24
N LEU A 36 -12.98 -2.68 -21.38
CA LEU A 36 -14.29 -2.04 -21.52
C LEU A 36 -15.29 -2.57 -20.48
N GLY A 37 -16.11 -1.69 -19.91
CA GLY A 37 -17.09 -2.04 -18.89
C GLY A 37 -18.48 -2.39 -19.45
N VAL A 38 -19.15 -3.34 -18.80
CA VAL A 38 -20.58 -3.61 -19.00
C VAL A 38 -21.31 -3.81 -17.67
N TYR A 39 -22.48 -3.22 -17.53
CA TYR A 39 -23.36 -3.38 -16.37
C TYR A 39 -24.32 -4.57 -16.52
N GLU A 40 -24.79 -5.09 -15.40
CA GLU A 40 -25.88 -6.05 -15.37
C GLU A 40 -27.17 -5.43 -15.90
N LYS A 41 -27.96 -6.23 -16.63
CA LYS A 41 -29.22 -5.80 -17.22
C LYS A 41 -30.18 -5.30 -16.14
N GLN A 42 -30.73 -4.09 -16.33
CA GLN A 42 -31.79 -3.58 -15.48
C GLN A 42 -33.16 -4.13 -15.92
N PRO A 43 -34.13 -4.29 -15.01
CA PRO A 43 -35.45 -4.87 -15.32
C PRO A 43 -36.17 -4.15 -16.47
N ASP A 44 -35.97 -2.84 -16.60
CA ASP A 44 -36.72 -1.97 -17.51
C ASP A 44 -36.02 -1.71 -18.85
N ASN A 45 -34.83 -2.30 -19.07
CA ASN A 45 -34.04 -2.09 -20.29
C ASN A 45 -33.78 -3.43 -20.99
N GLU A 46 -34.30 -3.59 -22.20
CA GLU A 46 -34.16 -4.85 -22.95
C GLU A 46 -32.74 -5.05 -23.51
N GLY A 47 -31.97 -3.97 -23.67
CA GLY A 47 -30.63 -3.97 -24.27
C GLY A 47 -29.47 -4.21 -23.29
N MET A 48 -28.28 -4.43 -23.85
CA MET A 48 -27.03 -4.53 -23.10
C MET A 48 -26.63 -3.16 -22.54
N CYS A 49 -26.27 -3.09 -21.26
CA CYS A 49 -25.93 -1.84 -20.60
C CYS A 49 -24.41 -1.60 -20.63
N LEU A 50 -23.89 -1.21 -21.80
CA LEU A 50 -22.50 -0.80 -21.96
C LEU A 50 -22.24 0.55 -21.27
N THR A 51 -21.01 0.76 -20.80
CA THR A 51 -20.55 2.10 -20.42
C THR A 51 -20.55 3.04 -21.64
N GLU A 52 -20.41 4.34 -21.41
CA GLU A 52 -20.32 5.32 -22.51
C GLU A 52 -19.16 5.01 -23.45
N ALA A 53 -17.98 4.70 -22.90
CA ALA A 53 -16.80 4.38 -23.69
C ALA A 53 -16.94 3.04 -24.45
N ALA A 54 -17.50 2.02 -23.81
CA ALA A 54 -17.76 0.74 -24.47
C ALA A 54 -18.81 0.86 -25.59
N ALA A 55 -19.85 1.68 -25.38
CA ALA A 55 -20.86 1.96 -26.40
C ALA A 55 -20.29 2.78 -27.57
N ALA A 56 -19.38 3.73 -27.29
CA ALA A 56 -18.69 4.48 -28.34
C ALA A 56 -17.76 3.58 -29.18
N PHE A 57 -17.02 2.69 -28.53
CA PHE A 57 -16.21 1.69 -29.21
C PHE A 57 -17.07 0.72 -30.04
N ASP A 58 -18.18 0.22 -29.49
CA ASP A 58 -19.08 -0.67 -30.23
C ASP A 58 -19.66 0.02 -31.48
N ARG A 59 -20.03 1.30 -31.38
CA ARG A 59 -20.46 2.10 -32.55
C ARG A 59 -19.36 2.23 -33.60
N SER A 60 -18.10 2.42 -33.22
CA SER A 60 -17.00 2.57 -34.19
C SER A 60 -16.72 1.28 -34.96
N ILE A 61 -17.07 0.12 -34.39
CA ILE A 61 -16.97 -1.19 -35.05
C ILE A 61 -18.33 -1.74 -35.52
N SER A 62 -19.31 -0.86 -35.75
CA SER A 62 -20.62 -1.20 -36.32
C SER A 62 -21.41 -2.27 -35.52
N GLY A 63 -21.34 -2.25 -34.18
CA GLY A 63 -22.11 -3.14 -33.31
C GLY A 63 -21.49 -4.51 -33.06
N LYS A 64 -20.29 -4.76 -33.60
CA LYS A 64 -19.62 -6.07 -33.54
C LYS A 64 -19.29 -6.50 -32.11
N LEU A 65 -19.04 -5.59 -31.16
CA LEU A 65 -18.77 -5.96 -29.77
C LEU A 65 -20.04 -6.53 -29.12
N SER A 66 -21.18 -5.85 -29.30
CA SER A 66 -22.48 -6.32 -28.79
C SER A 66 -22.90 -7.66 -29.40
N GLU A 67 -22.65 -7.85 -30.70
CA GLU A 67 -22.88 -9.12 -31.40
C GLU A 67 -22.04 -10.25 -30.77
N MET A 68 -20.73 -10.04 -30.62
CA MET A 68 -19.84 -11.06 -30.05
C MET A 68 -20.14 -11.36 -28.58
N LEU A 69 -20.53 -10.35 -27.80
CA LEU A 69 -20.97 -10.53 -26.42
C LEU A 69 -22.20 -11.46 -26.35
N THR A 70 -23.17 -11.26 -27.25
CA THR A 70 -24.37 -12.11 -27.35
C THR A 70 -24.02 -13.54 -27.75
N ILE A 71 -23.17 -13.72 -28.77
CA ILE A 71 -22.72 -15.04 -29.25
C ILE A 71 -21.97 -15.81 -28.15
N SER A 72 -21.16 -15.10 -27.36
CA SER A 72 -20.30 -15.71 -26.34
C SER A 72 -21.04 -16.22 -25.09
N GLY A 73 -22.38 -16.13 -25.06
CA GLY A 73 -23.21 -16.80 -24.08
C GLY A 73 -23.66 -15.90 -22.92
N PRO A 74 -23.68 -16.38 -21.66
CA PRO A 74 -24.29 -15.66 -20.55
C PRO A 74 -23.71 -14.26 -20.31
N PRO A 75 -24.53 -13.33 -19.77
CA PRO A 75 -24.08 -11.98 -19.44
C PRO A 75 -22.98 -11.99 -18.37
N LEU A 76 -22.09 -11.00 -18.43
CA LEU A 76 -21.00 -10.85 -17.47
C LEU A 76 -21.53 -10.29 -16.14
N LYS A 77 -21.40 -11.10 -15.08
CA LYS A 77 -21.68 -10.68 -13.70
C LYS A 77 -20.53 -9.84 -13.14
N LYS A 78 -20.77 -9.15 -12.01
CA LYS A 78 -19.75 -8.42 -11.24
C LYS A 78 -18.42 -9.19 -11.14
N GLY A 79 -17.32 -8.55 -11.54
CA GLY A 79 -15.95 -9.06 -11.44
C GLY A 79 -15.59 -10.18 -12.42
N LYS A 80 -16.51 -10.56 -13.32
CA LYS A 80 -16.22 -11.51 -14.42
C LYS A 80 -15.79 -10.74 -15.66
N SER A 81 -15.11 -11.43 -16.55
CA SER A 81 -14.52 -10.84 -17.75
C SER A 81 -14.55 -11.80 -18.93
N ARG A 82 -14.40 -11.26 -20.13
CA ARG A 82 -14.29 -12.02 -21.37
C ARG A 82 -13.41 -11.31 -22.37
N ILE A 83 -12.60 -12.07 -23.10
CA ILE A 83 -11.66 -11.55 -24.09
C ILE A 83 -12.23 -11.78 -25.48
N PHE A 84 -12.12 -10.76 -26.34
CA PHE A 84 -12.45 -10.81 -27.76
C PHE A 84 -11.24 -10.37 -28.58
N PHE A 85 -11.00 -11.08 -29.67
CA PHE A 85 -9.84 -10.86 -30.54
C PHE A 85 -10.27 -10.30 -31.90
N GLY A 86 -9.44 -9.45 -32.50
CA GLY A 86 -9.64 -8.97 -33.87
C GLY A 86 -10.94 -8.15 -34.07
N LEU A 87 -11.40 -7.46 -33.03
CA LEU A 87 -12.53 -6.54 -33.13
C LEU A 87 -12.15 -5.24 -33.83
N HIS A 88 -10.94 -4.75 -33.58
CA HIS A 88 -10.41 -3.51 -34.13
C HIS A 88 -8.92 -3.67 -34.45
N GLN A 89 -8.42 -2.95 -35.47
CA GLN A 89 -7.01 -3.02 -35.88
C GLN A 89 -6.04 -2.50 -34.80
N ASP A 90 -6.44 -1.43 -34.09
CA ASP A 90 -5.60 -0.81 -33.05
C ASP A 90 -5.68 -1.55 -31.71
N PHE A 91 -6.71 -2.36 -31.51
CA PHE A 91 -6.92 -3.15 -30.29
C PHE A 91 -7.14 -4.62 -30.64
N PRO A 92 -6.06 -5.37 -30.93
CA PRO A 92 -6.16 -6.79 -31.27
C PRO A 92 -6.80 -7.65 -30.17
N SER A 93 -6.68 -7.23 -28.90
CA SER A 93 -7.26 -7.87 -27.73
C SER A 93 -8.12 -6.88 -26.95
N VAL A 94 -9.42 -7.14 -26.86
CA VAL A 94 -10.39 -6.34 -26.10
C VAL A 94 -10.95 -7.20 -24.97
N VAL A 95 -10.83 -6.76 -23.72
CA VAL A 95 -11.40 -7.43 -22.55
C VAL A 95 -12.61 -6.66 -22.08
N VAL A 96 -13.77 -7.31 -22.07
CA VAL A 96 -14.98 -6.78 -21.46
C VAL A 96 -15.07 -7.25 -20.02
N VAL A 97 -15.36 -6.35 -19.09
CA VAL A 97 -15.44 -6.62 -17.66
C VAL A 97 -16.82 -6.27 -17.12
N GLY A 98 -17.38 -7.16 -16.28
CA GLY A 98 -18.69 -6.99 -15.66
C GLY A 98 -18.60 -6.11 -14.42
N LEU A 99 -19.27 -4.96 -14.45
CA LEU A 99 -19.30 -3.95 -13.39
C LEU A 99 -20.37 -4.24 -12.32
N GLY A 100 -21.26 -5.21 -12.55
CA GLY A 100 -22.41 -5.45 -11.69
C GLY A 100 -23.55 -4.48 -11.98
N LYS A 101 -24.43 -4.27 -10.99
CA LYS A 101 -25.55 -3.33 -11.09
C LYS A 101 -25.05 -1.88 -11.07
N SER A 102 -25.57 -1.04 -11.97
CA SER A 102 -25.32 0.40 -11.93
C SER A 102 -26.06 1.08 -10.79
N GLY A 103 -25.53 2.21 -10.29
CA GLY A 103 -26.22 3.07 -9.33
C GLY A 103 -26.38 2.51 -7.91
N THR A 104 -25.59 1.49 -7.51
CA THR A 104 -25.73 0.89 -6.16
C THR A 104 -25.24 1.76 -5.01
N GLY A 105 -24.35 2.72 -5.28
CA GLY A 105 -23.85 3.70 -4.31
C GLY A 105 -23.29 3.10 -3.02
N VAL A 106 -23.43 3.84 -1.91
CA VAL A 106 -22.95 3.44 -0.58
C VAL A 106 -23.83 2.33 0.01
N CYS A 107 -23.19 1.23 0.38
CA CYS A 107 -23.84 0.11 1.07
C CYS A 107 -23.76 0.30 2.59
N GLY A 108 -24.88 0.55 3.25
CA GLY A 108 -24.91 0.70 4.72
C GLY A 108 -24.52 -0.56 5.50
N LYS A 109 -24.61 -1.75 4.89
CA LYS A 109 -24.19 -3.02 5.54
C LYS A 109 -22.67 -3.22 5.47
N GLU A 110 -22.07 -2.90 4.33
CA GLU A 110 -20.64 -3.11 4.08
C GLU A 110 -19.79 -1.88 4.46
N ASN A 111 -20.42 -0.72 4.64
CA ASN A 111 -19.78 0.58 4.90
C ASN A 111 -18.74 0.94 3.83
N TRP A 112 -19.09 0.78 2.56
CA TRP A 112 -18.29 1.20 1.41
C TRP A 112 -19.15 1.61 0.21
N ASP A 113 -18.55 2.21 -0.81
CA ASP A 113 -19.19 2.47 -2.11
C ASP A 113 -19.08 1.23 -3.03
N ASN A 114 -20.23 0.56 -3.26
CA ASN A 114 -20.29 -0.65 -4.08
C ASN A 114 -19.91 -0.39 -5.55
N CYS A 115 -20.17 0.80 -6.08
CA CYS A 115 -19.84 1.12 -7.47
C CYS A 115 -18.32 1.17 -7.63
N LYS A 116 -17.64 1.93 -6.76
CA LYS A 116 -16.18 2.09 -6.78
C LYS A 116 -15.45 0.77 -6.61
N GLU A 117 -15.87 -0.04 -5.65
CA GLU A 117 -15.30 -1.39 -5.42
C GLU A 117 -15.49 -2.32 -6.62
N SER A 118 -16.66 -2.28 -7.27
CA SER A 118 -16.92 -3.12 -8.44
C SER A 118 -16.06 -2.71 -9.62
N ILE A 119 -15.86 -1.40 -9.84
CA ILE A 119 -14.98 -0.87 -10.90
C ILE A 119 -13.53 -1.31 -10.63
N ARG A 120 -13.01 -1.10 -9.42
CA ARG A 120 -11.64 -1.51 -9.06
C ARG A 120 -11.42 -3.00 -9.35
N ALA A 121 -12.31 -3.86 -8.85
CA ALA A 121 -12.19 -5.31 -9.02
C ALA A 121 -12.27 -5.74 -10.50
N ALA A 122 -13.21 -5.19 -11.26
CA ALA A 122 -13.44 -5.52 -12.65
C ALA A 122 -12.26 -5.08 -13.54
N VAL A 123 -11.81 -3.83 -13.40
CA VAL A 123 -10.67 -3.30 -14.16
C VAL A 123 -9.39 -4.06 -13.82
N SER A 124 -9.15 -4.33 -12.53
CA SER A 124 -8.03 -5.14 -12.05
C SER A 124 -7.99 -6.51 -12.73
N ALA A 125 -9.14 -7.19 -12.84
CA ALA A 125 -9.24 -8.46 -13.54
C ALA A 125 -8.98 -8.34 -15.06
N GLY A 126 -9.49 -7.30 -15.70
CA GLY A 126 -9.28 -7.03 -17.12
C GLY A 126 -7.81 -6.77 -17.46
N CYS A 127 -7.14 -5.92 -16.69
CA CYS A 127 -5.73 -5.60 -16.87
C CYS A 127 -4.83 -6.83 -16.69
N ARG A 128 -5.09 -7.69 -15.69
CA ARG A 128 -4.32 -8.93 -15.50
C ARG A 128 -4.46 -9.91 -16.67
N GLN A 129 -5.66 -10.05 -17.24
CA GLN A 129 -5.84 -10.89 -18.44
C GLN A 129 -5.02 -10.38 -19.62
N LEU A 130 -4.95 -9.06 -19.82
CA LEU A 130 -4.10 -8.48 -20.87
C LEU A 130 -2.61 -8.67 -20.56
N GLN A 131 -2.20 -8.56 -19.30
CA GLN A 131 -0.82 -8.88 -18.88
C GLN A 131 -0.44 -10.33 -19.17
N ASP A 132 -1.34 -11.28 -18.90
CA ASP A 132 -1.12 -12.71 -19.18
C ASP A 132 -1.07 -13.01 -20.69
N LEU A 133 -1.61 -12.12 -21.53
CA LEU A 133 -1.46 -12.12 -22.99
C LEU A 133 -0.22 -11.35 -23.48
N GLU A 134 0.66 -10.94 -22.57
CA GLU A 134 1.90 -10.19 -22.85
C GLU A 134 1.65 -8.83 -23.55
N VAL A 135 0.51 -8.20 -23.27
CA VAL A 135 0.14 -6.88 -23.79
C VAL A 135 0.79 -5.80 -22.92
N ALA A 136 1.74 -5.03 -23.48
CA ALA A 136 2.50 -4.02 -22.75
C ALA A 136 1.78 -2.68 -22.56
N HIS A 137 0.81 -2.36 -23.41
CA HIS A 137 0.07 -1.09 -23.36
C HIS A 137 -1.43 -1.37 -23.28
N VAL A 138 -2.10 -0.84 -22.27
CA VAL A 138 -3.53 -1.07 -22.04
C VAL A 138 -4.25 0.25 -21.89
N GLU A 139 -5.26 0.47 -22.73
CA GLU A 139 -6.21 1.57 -22.58
C GLU A 139 -7.42 1.06 -21.77
N VAL A 140 -7.88 1.84 -20.81
CA VAL A 140 -8.87 1.42 -19.81
C VAL A 140 -10.06 2.38 -19.81
N ASP A 141 -11.24 1.82 -20.02
CA ASP A 141 -12.51 2.51 -19.82
C ASP A 141 -12.61 3.13 -18.41
N PRO A 142 -12.91 4.44 -18.29
CA PRO A 142 -13.15 5.08 -16.99
C PRO A 142 -14.31 4.47 -16.19
N CYS A 143 -15.21 3.70 -16.82
CA CYS A 143 -16.31 3.00 -16.18
C CYS A 143 -17.26 3.91 -15.36
N GLY A 144 -17.33 5.20 -15.71
CA GLY A 144 -18.08 6.22 -14.97
C GLY A 144 -17.37 6.80 -13.74
N ASP A 145 -16.17 6.31 -13.39
CA ASP A 145 -15.33 6.81 -12.29
C ASP A 145 -13.85 6.54 -12.60
N GLY A 146 -13.19 7.50 -13.27
CA GLY A 146 -11.81 7.34 -13.73
C GLY A 146 -10.81 7.14 -12.60
N GLN A 147 -11.08 7.67 -11.40
CA GLN A 147 -10.25 7.43 -10.21
C GLN A 147 -10.28 5.94 -9.83
N SER A 148 -11.47 5.35 -9.70
CA SER A 148 -11.63 3.94 -9.28
C SER A 148 -11.11 2.98 -10.35
N ALA A 149 -11.26 3.31 -11.63
CA ALA A 149 -10.69 2.54 -12.74
C ALA A 149 -9.16 2.56 -12.70
N ALA A 150 -8.54 3.73 -12.52
CA ALA A 150 -7.10 3.86 -12.39
C ALA A 150 -6.56 3.10 -11.17
N GLU A 151 -7.21 3.23 -10.01
CA GLU A 151 -6.86 2.47 -8.80
C GLU A 151 -6.90 0.95 -9.08
N GLY A 152 -7.97 0.45 -9.71
CA GLY A 152 -8.09 -0.97 -10.09
C GLY A 152 -6.97 -1.46 -11.00
N ALA A 153 -6.61 -0.67 -12.01
CA ALA A 153 -5.52 -0.98 -12.93
C ALA A 153 -4.15 -0.99 -12.23
N VAL A 154 -3.82 0.09 -11.53
CA VAL A 154 -2.51 0.30 -10.87
C VAL A 154 -2.28 -0.70 -9.74
N LEU A 155 -3.28 -0.93 -8.89
CA LEU A 155 -3.17 -1.91 -7.79
C LEU A 155 -3.16 -3.34 -8.30
N GLY A 156 -3.94 -3.61 -9.35
CA GLY A 156 -4.11 -4.93 -9.95
C GLY A 156 -2.91 -5.47 -10.71
N LEU A 157 -2.10 -4.56 -11.28
CA LEU A 157 -0.90 -4.87 -12.06
C LEU A 157 0.39 -4.89 -11.23
N PHE A 158 0.36 -4.43 -9.98
CA PHE A 158 1.53 -4.44 -9.11
C PHE A 158 1.90 -5.86 -8.68
N GLU A 159 3.16 -6.19 -8.88
CA GLU A 159 3.82 -7.37 -8.35
C GLU A 159 5.22 -6.98 -7.87
N TYR A 160 5.61 -7.45 -6.67
CA TYR A 160 6.99 -7.34 -6.23
C TYR A 160 7.81 -8.48 -6.82
N ASP A 161 8.56 -8.18 -7.87
CA ASP A 161 9.35 -9.16 -8.63
C ASP A 161 10.84 -8.82 -8.71
N GLU A 162 11.31 -7.86 -7.91
CA GLU A 162 12.64 -7.25 -8.05
C GLU A 162 13.75 -8.30 -8.12
N PHE A 163 13.68 -9.30 -7.22
CA PHE A 163 14.64 -10.41 -7.12
C PHE A 163 14.29 -11.67 -7.93
N LYS A 164 13.21 -11.65 -8.74
CA LYS A 164 12.87 -12.77 -9.63
C LYS A 164 13.58 -12.62 -10.98
N THR A 165 14.11 -13.72 -11.52
CA THR A 165 14.68 -13.75 -12.87
C THR A 165 13.60 -13.80 -13.96
N LYS A 166 12.52 -14.55 -13.72
CA LYS A 166 11.33 -14.57 -14.59
C LYS A 166 10.34 -13.51 -14.09
N LYS A 167 9.99 -12.57 -14.97
CA LYS A 167 9.09 -11.46 -14.70
C LYS A 167 7.95 -11.46 -15.69
N LYS A 168 6.77 -11.01 -15.25
CA LYS A 168 5.67 -10.72 -16.17
C LYS A 168 6.00 -9.50 -17.02
N VAL A 169 5.31 -9.35 -18.14
CA VAL A 169 5.39 -8.12 -18.95
C VAL A 169 4.94 -6.94 -18.10
N ARG A 170 5.72 -5.86 -18.13
CA ARG A 170 5.35 -4.58 -17.51
C ARG A 170 4.28 -3.92 -18.35
N VAL A 171 3.12 -3.69 -17.74
CA VAL A 171 1.96 -3.09 -18.40
C VAL A 171 1.89 -1.61 -18.05
N THR A 172 1.76 -0.76 -19.08
CA THR A 172 1.43 0.66 -18.94
C THR A 172 -0.06 0.85 -19.18
N ALA A 173 -0.80 1.20 -18.13
CA ALA A 173 -2.23 1.49 -18.23
C ALA A 173 -2.50 2.99 -18.42
N GLN A 174 -3.41 3.35 -19.32
CA GLN A 174 -3.82 4.73 -19.61
C GLN A 174 -5.35 4.81 -19.76
N PRO A 175 -5.97 5.98 -19.54
CA PRO A 175 -7.41 6.10 -19.73
C PRO A 175 -7.75 5.97 -21.22
N TYR A 176 -8.82 5.26 -21.54
CA TYR A 176 -9.37 5.19 -22.89
C TYR A 176 -10.26 6.43 -23.15
N GLY A 177 -9.94 7.16 -24.22
CA GLY A 177 -10.60 8.43 -24.55
C GLY A 177 -10.04 9.64 -23.78
N SER A 178 -10.60 10.82 -24.07
CA SER A 178 -10.14 12.10 -23.50
C SER A 178 -10.93 12.58 -22.27
N VAL A 179 -11.95 11.82 -21.86
CA VAL A 179 -12.85 12.18 -20.75
C VAL A 179 -12.24 11.67 -19.44
N ASP A 180 -12.10 12.55 -18.44
CA ASP A 180 -11.69 12.22 -17.06
C ASP A 180 -10.19 12.02 -16.74
N SER A 181 -9.29 12.69 -17.48
CA SER A 181 -7.84 12.64 -17.22
C SER A 181 -7.45 13.05 -15.79
N ALA A 182 -8.17 13.99 -15.17
CA ALA A 182 -7.87 14.46 -13.82
C ALA A 182 -8.22 13.42 -12.74
N ALA A 183 -9.39 12.77 -12.79
CA ALA A 183 -9.71 11.74 -11.82
C ALA A 183 -8.88 10.48 -12.05
N TRP A 184 -8.60 10.13 -13.31
CA TRP A 184 -7.64 9.06 -13.63
C TRP A 184 -6.29 9.31 -12.97
N GLN A 185 -5.70 10.49 -13.19
CA GLN A 185 -4.39 10.82 -12.62
C GLN A 185 -4.41 10.79 -11.09
N LYS A 186 -5.52 11.23 -10.47
CA LYS A 186 -5.69 11.11 -9.03
C LYS A 186 -5.72 9.65 -8.59
N GLY A 187 -6.41 8.77 -9.29
CA GLY A 187 -6.43 7.33 -8.99
C GLY A 187 -5.07 6.66 -9.17
N VAL A 188 -4.29 7.08 -10.17
CA VAL A 188 -2.89 6.66 -10.34
C VAL A 188 -2.07 7.07 -9.11
N LEU A 189 -2.16 8.32 -8.66
CA LEU A 189 -1.42 8.80 -7.48
C LEU A 189 -1.79 8.06 -6.18
N TYR A 190 -3.07 7.70 -6.01
CA TYR A 190 -3.53 6.90 -4.89
C TYR A 190 -3.00 5.46 -4.97
N GLY A 191 -3.14 4.82 -6.13
CA GLY A 191 -2.63 3.47 -6.37
C GLY A 191 -1.11 3.36 -6.21
N ASP A 192 -0.36 4.33 -6.74
CA ASP A 192 1.11 4.40 -6.59
C ASP A 192 1.53 4.60 -5.14
N GLY A 193 0.79 5.41 -4.36
CA GLY A 193 1.00 5.56 -2.93
C GLY A 193 0.86 4.22 -2.19
N GLN A 194 -0.24 3.50 -2.41
CA GLN A 194 -0.44 2.19 -1.79
C GLN A 194 0.60 1.16 -2.28
N ASN A 195 0.96 1.19 -3.56
CA ASN A 195 2.00 0.31 -4.11
C ASN A 195 3.40 0.62 -3.56
N LEU A 196 3.71 1.89 -3.22
CA LEU A 196 4.93 2.24 -2.50
C LEU A 196 4.95 1.57 -1.11
N ALA A 197 3.85 1.64 -0.37
CA ALA A 197 3.75 0.95 0.92
C ALA A 197 3.91 -0.57 0.75
N ARG A 198 3.23 -1.18 -0.23
CA ARG A 198 3.37 -2.62 -0.57
C ARG A 198 4.80 -2.98 -0.94
N GLN A 199 5.49 -2.16 -1.74
CA GLN A 199 6.88 -2.38 -2.12
C GLN A 199 7.80 -2.43 -0.89
N LEU A 200 7.64 -1.47 0.02
CA LEU A 200 8.47 -1.39 1.23
C LEU A 200 8.19 -2.56 2.18
N MET A 201 6.93 -3.01 2.29
CA MET A 201 6.51 -4.11 3.15
C MET A 201 6.86 -5.49 2.57
N GLU A 202 6.83 -5.66 1.25
CA GLU A 202 7.08 -6.95 0.61
C GLU A 202 8.58 -7.24 0.46
N ALA A 203 9.38 -6.18 0.31
CA ALA A 203 10.81 -6.31 0.18
C ALA A 203 11.45 -6.93 1.44
N PRO A 204 12.45 -7.81 1.28
CA PRO A 204 13.10 -8.50 2.38
C PRO A 204 13.90 -7.52 3.25
N ALA A 205 13.89 -7.76 4.57
CA ALA A 205 14.44 -6.84 5.56
C ALA A 205 15.94 -6.55 5.40
N ASN A 206 16.72 -7.50 4.88
CA ASN A 206 18.14 -7.28 4.58
C ASN A 206 18.38 -6.30 3.42
N HIS A 207 17.35 -5.95 2.65
CA HIS A 207 17.38 -4.91 1.62
C HIS A 207 16.65 -3.63 2.04
N ILE A 208 15.62 -3.74 2.90
CA ILE A 208 14.92 -2.60 3.51
C ILE A 208 15.30 -2.49 4.99
N THR A 209 16.56 -2.16 5.24
CA THR A 209 17.02 -1.78 6.58
C THR A 209 16.48 -0.39 6.99
N PRO A 210 16.58 0.05 8.25
CA PRO A 210 16.14 1.38 8.69
C PRO A 210 16.67 2.52 7.81
N THR A 211 17.94 2.44 7.45
CA THR A 211 18.59 3.42 6.57
C THR A 211 18.08 3.32 5.13
N ALA A 212 17.93 2.11 4.59
CA ALA A 212 17.43 1.89 3.23
C ALA A 212 15.97 2.33 3.05
N PHE A 213 15.12 2.08 4.05
CA PHE A 213 13.75 2.59 4.11
C PHE A 213 13.76 4.13 4.03
N ALA A 214 14.53 4.79 4.91
CA ALA A 214 14.62 6.24 4.96
C ALA A 214 15.12 6.85 3.64
N ASN A 215 16.13 6.24 3.02
CA ASN A 215 16.66 6.66 1.73
C ASN A 215 15.63 6.51 0.59
N THR A 216 14.84 5.44 0.61
CA THR A 216 13.79 5.22 -0.38
C THR A 216 12.70 6.28 -0.29
N ILE A 217 12.27 6.62 0.94
CA ILE A 217 11.29 7.70 1.16
C ILE A 217 11.86 9.07 0.74
N GLU A 218 13.11 9.37 1.10
CA GLU A 218 13.80 10.58 0.66
C GLU A 218 13.83 10.71 -0.88
N GLN A 219 14.18 9.62 -1.57
CA GLN A 219 14.21 9.59 -3.03
C GLN A 219 12.83 9.86 -3.63
N LYS A 220 11.76 9.26 -3.07
CA LYS A 220 10.38 9.48 -3.52
C LYS A 220 9.88 10.90 -3.24
N LEU A 221 10.41 11.57 -2.23
CA LEU A 221 10.09 12.96 -1.89
C LEU A 221 10.96 14.00 -2.61
N SER A 222 12.07 13.59 -3.23
CA SER A 222 12.99 14.49 -3.94
C SER A 222 12.33 15.41 -5.00
N PRO A 223 11.29 14.99 -5.75
CA PRO A 223 10.60 15.90 -6.68
C PRO A 223 9.85 17.05 -5.97
N PHE A 224 9.64 16.93 -4.65
CA PHE A 224 8.90 17.88 -3.82
C PHE A 224 9.79 18.61 -2.81
N ALA A 225 11.11 18.57 -2.98
CA ALA A 225 12.09 19.15 -2.04
C ALA A 225 11.92 20.67 -1.78
N HIS A 226 11.20 21.39 -2.63
CA HIS A 226 10.85 22.80 -2.41
C HIS A 226 9.87 23.00 -1.24
N ASN A 227 9.00 22.01 -0.96
CA ASN A 227 7.98 22.06 0.09
C ASN A 227 8.10 20.91 1.10
N VAL A 228 9.07 20.01 0.92
CA VAL A 228 9.30 18.86 1.79
C VAL A 228 10.73 18.88 2.32
N ALA A 229 10.89 18.88 3.65
CA ALA A 229 12.17 18.61 4.31
C ALA A 229 12.19 17.18 4.85
N VAL A 230 13.33 16.50 4.67
CA VAL A 230 13.56 15.13 5.14
C VAL A 230 14.73 15.14 6.12
N HIS A 231 14.50 14.62 7.32
CA HIS A 231 15.52 14.50 8.37
C HIS A 231 15.67 13.02 8.74
N LYS A 232 16.82 12.44 8.39
CA LYS A 232 17.23 11.09 8.80
C LYS A 232 18.05 11.21 10.08
N ARG A 233 17.39 11.15 11.23
CA ARG A 233 18.04 11.38 12.52
C ARG A 233 18.83 10.13 12.95
N PRO A 234 20.15 10.24 13.16
CA PRO A 234 20.97 9.10 13.57
C PRO A 234 20.79 8.78 15.06
N GLN A 235 21.35 7.65 15.50
CA GLN A 235 21.33 7.22 16.91
C GLN A 235 21.76 8.31 17.90
N SER A 236 22.80 9.10 17.61
CA SER A 236 23.25 10.18 18.50
C SER A 236 22.19 11.25 18.74
N TRP A 237 21.34 11.53 17.74
CA TRP A 237 20.20 12.42 17.92
C TRP A 237 19.12 11.76 18.79
N ILE A 238 18.84 10.48 18.56
CA ILE A 238 17.86 9.69 19.35
C ILE A 238 18.25 9.66 20.84
N GLU A 239 19.54 9.50 21.12
CA GLU A 239 20.12 9.59 22.48
C GLU A 239 19.95 10.98 23.08
N SER A 240 20.24 12.05 22.32
CA SER A 240 20.07 13.44 22.77
C SER A 240 18.62 13.80 23.08
N GLU A 241 17.67 13.19 22.37
CA GLU A 241 16.24 13.33 22.60
C GLU A 241 15.70 12.46 23.74
N GLN A 242 16.57 11.70 24.40
CA GLN A 242 16.25 10.83 25.54
C GLN A 242 15.17 9.78 25.22
N MET A 243 15.19 9.24 23.99
CA MET A 243 14.25 8.21 23.54
C MET A 243 14.67 6.81 24.03
N GLY A 244 14.70 6.64 25.36
CA GLY A 244 15.22 5.41 25.98
C GLY A 244 14.36 4.17 25.74
N ALA A 245 13.06 4.31 25.48
CA ALA A 245 12.20 3.18 25.13
C ALA A 245 12.51 2.67 23.72
N PHE A 246 12.68 3.58 22.75
CA PHE A 246 13.10 3.26 21.39
C PHE A 246 14.51 2.63 21.35
N LEU A 247 15.50 3.27 22.00
CA LEU A 247 16.88 2.77 22.06
C LEU A 247 16.98 1.38 22.69
N SER A 248 16.09 1.07 23.63
CA SER A 248 16.05 -0.25 24.27
C SER A 248 15.71 -1.38 23.28
N VAL A 249 14.90 -1.09 22.26
CA VAL A 249 14.55 -2.06 21.21
C VAL A 249 15.71 -2.20 20.22
N SER A 250 16.24 -1.08 19.73
CA SER A 250 17.24 -1.08 18.66
C SER A 250 18.58 -1.71 19.06
N LYS A 251 18.99 -1.60 20.33
CA LYS A 251 20.30 -2.09 20.82
C LYS A 251 20.53 -3.59 20.64
N GLY A 252 19.47 -4.36 20.37
CA GLY A 252 19.54 -5.80 20.15
C GLY A 252 20.15 -6.15 18.78
N SER A 253 20.00 -5.30 17.77
CA SER A 253 20.56 -5.51 16.43
C SER A 253 21.90 -4.77 16.25
N GLU A 254 22.70 -5.23 15.29
CA GLU A 254 23.86 -4.50 14.78
C GLU A 254 23.46 -3.46 13.72
N GLU A 255 22.25 -3.54 13.16
CA GLU A 255 21.74 -2.57 12.19
C GLU A 255 21.38 -1.24 12.90
N PRO A 256 21.98 -0.10 12.50
CA PRO A 256 21.77 1.18 13.19
C PRO A 256 20.32 1.68 13.11
N PRO A 257 19.76 2.22 14.20
CA PRO A 257 18.44 2.83 14.16
C PRO A 257 18.45 4.20 13.46
N VAL A 258 17.32 4.55 12.87
CA VAL A 258 17.07 5.87 12.28
C VAL A 258 15.73 6.38 12.78
N PHE A 259 15.65 7.63 13.21
CA PHE A 259 14.36 8.29 13.40
C PHE A 259 14.09 9.18 12.18
N LEU A 260 13.16 8.75 11.32
CA LEU A 260 12.81 9.49 10.12
C LEU A 260 11.76 10.55 10.45
N GLU A 261 12.06 11.80 10.12
CA GLU A 261 11.20 12.96 10.35
C GLU A 261 11.02 13.71 9.02
N LEU A 262 9.76 13.88 8.61
CA LEU A 262 9.35 14.46 7.34
C LEU A 262 8.50 15.69 7.59
N HIS A 263 8.78 16.80 6.91
CA HIS A 263 8.00 18.04 7.02
C HIS A 263 7.46 18.42 5.66
N TYR A 264 6.16 18.23 5.43
CA TYR A 264 5.46 18.75 4.27
C TYR A 264 4.77 20.07 4.60
N LYS A 265 5.19 21.15 3.94
CA LYS A 265 4.64 22.50 4.09
C LYS A 265 3.73 22.83 2.89
N GLY A 266 2.53 22.25 2.89
CA GLY A 266 1.54 22.48 1.83
C GLY A 266 0.65 23.69 2.06
N SER A 267 0.51 24.15 3.31
CA SER A 267 -0.31 25.31 3.66
C SER A 267 0.35 26.62 3.18
N LEU A 268 -0.48 27.57 2.72
CA LEU A 268 -0.02 28.95 2.47
C LEU A 268 0.41 29.64 3.77
N ASP A 269 -0.21 29.28 4.89
CA ASP A 269 0.20 29.70 6.22
C ASP A 269 1.17 28.65 6.82
N SER A 270 2.46 29.00 6.87
CA SER A 270 3.50 28.13 7.43
C SER A 270 3.38 27.93 8.95
N ALA A 271 2.62 28.78 9.64
CA ALA A 271 2.32 28.65 11.07
C ALA A 271 1.09 27.78 11.36
N GLN A 272 0.34 27.36 10.33
CA GLN A 272 -0.80 26.45 10.50
C GLN A 272 -0.35 25.19 11.26
N PRO A 273 -1.01 24.86 12.40
CA PRO A 273 -0.70 23.65 13.16
C PRO A 273 -0.79 22.40 12.28
N PRO A 274 0.25 21.55 12.24
CA PRO A 274 0.30 20.42 11.33
C PRO A 274 -0.63 19.27 11.76
N LEU A 275 -0.98 18.41 10.81
CA LEU A 275 -1.33 17.03 11.14
C LEU A 275 -0.04 16.23 11.34
N VAL A 276 0.08 15.49 12.43
CA VAL A 276 1.23 14.60 12.64
C VAL A 276 0.81 13.15 12.38
N LEU A 277 1.53 12.48 11.49
CA LEU A 277 1.37 11.07 11.19
C LEU A 277 2.58 10.31 11.77
N VAL A 278 2.35 9.23 12.52
CA VAL A 278 3.42 8.44 13.15
C VAL A 278 3.33 6.97 12.75
N GLY A 279 4.41 6.36 12.28
CA GLY A 279 4.38 4.97 11.83
C GLY A 279 5.36 4.08 12.60
N LYS A 280 4.90 2.93 13.13
CA LYS A 280 5.81 1.89 13.64
C LYS A 280 6.71 1.40 12.50
N GLY A 281 8.03 1.44 12.72
CA GLY A 281 9.04 1.17 11.71
C GLY A 281 9.98 0.00 12.04
N ILE A 282 9.46 -1.13 12.53
CA ILE A 282 10.32 -2.29 12.81
C ILE A 282 10.62 -3.01 11.49
N THR A 283 11.84 -2.88 10.96
CA THR A 283 12.18 -3.43 9.63
C THR A 283 12.29 -4.95 9.62
N PHE A 284 12.56 -5.54 10.78
CA PHE A 284 12.38 -6.97 11.03
C PHE A 284 12.12 -7.21 12.51
N ASP A 285 11.12 -8.01 12.81
CA ASP A 285 10.75 -8.37 14.17
C ASP A 285 10.90 -9.88 14.42
N SER A 286 11.97 -10.27 15.10
CA SER A 286 12.13 -11.65 15.56
C SER A 286 11.40 -11.90 16.90
N GLY A 287 10.90 -10.83 17.54
CA GLY A 287 10.46 -10.79 18.94
C GLY A 287 11.56 -10.58 19.97
N GLY A 288 12.83 -10.46 19.56
CA GLY A 288 13.96 -10.33 20.48
C GLY A 288 14.18 -11.59 21.32
N ILE A 289 14.42 -11.45 22.63
CA ILE A 289 14.60 -12.57 23.57
C ILE A 289 13.31 -13.38 23.75
N SER A 290 12.16 -12.72 23.72
CA SER A 290 10.82 -13.32 23.59
C SER A 290 10.59 -13.80 22.15
N LEU A 291 11.47 -14.69 21.67
CA LEU A 291 11.58 -15.08 20.27
C LEU A 291 10.26 -15.66 19.70
N LYS A 292 9.86 -15.16 18.53
CA LYS A 292 8.73 -15.72 17.76
C LYS A 292 9.06 -17.13 17.25
N PRO A 293 8.05 -18.01 17.04
CA PRO A 293 8.26 -19.26 16.33
C PRO A 293 8.69 -19.05 14.88
N SER A 294 9.38 -20.04 14.31
CA SER A 294 9.85 -19.98 12.91
C SER A 294 8.73 -19.89 11.88
N SER A 295 7.55 -20.44 12.19
CA SER A 295 6.41 -20.42 11.26
C SER A 295 5.87 -19.01 11.09
N GLY A 296 5.85 -18.52 9.84
CA GLY A 296 5.35 -17.18 9.50
C GLY A 296 6.26 -16.02 9.88
N MET A 297 7.45 -16.28 10.46
CA MET A 297 8.38 -15.21 10.86
C MET A 297 8.87 -14.39 9.66
N ASP A 298 8.91 -14.96 8.46
CA ASP A 298 9.31 -14.23 7.25
C ASP A 298 8.41 -13.01 6.99
N ALA A 299 7.12 -13.08 7.35
CA ALA A 299 6.17 -12.00 7.19
C ALA A 299 6.51 -10.77 8.07
N MET A 300 7.36 -10.93 9.10
CA MET A 300 7.80 -9.85 9.98
C MET A 300 8.73 -8.84 9.29
N ARG A 301 9.14 -9.09 8.04
CA ARG A 301 9.72 -8.04 7.17
C ARG A 301 8.78 -6.85 6.95
N ALA A 302 7.46 -7.08 7.08
CA ALA A 302 6.44 -6.05 6.93
C ALA A 302 6.05 -5.37 8.26
N ASP A 303 6.78 -5.60 9.35
CA ASP A 303 6.48 -5.01 10.66
C ASP A 303 6.80 -3.49 10.77
N MET A 304 7.22 -2.94 9.64
CA MET A 304 7.39 -1.53 9.33
C MET A 304 6.19 -0.97 8.54
N GLY A 305 5.09 -1.72 8.39
CA GLY A 305 3.91 -1.34 7.61
C GLY A 305 3.25 -0.05 8.11
N GLY A 306 3.37 0.25 9.40
CA GLY A 306 2.97 1.54 9.98
C GLY A 306 3.75 2.72 9.38
N ALA A 307 5.08 2.62 9.37
CA ALA A 307 5.96 3.60 8.73
C ALA A 307 5.72 3.68 7.22
N ALA A 308 5.56 2.53 6.55
CA ALA A 308 5.32 2.45 5.11
C ALA A 308 4.07 3.24 4.69
N THR A 309 2.95 2.98 5.36
CA THR A 309 1.66 3.61 5.04
C THR A 309 1.65 5.12 5.36
N VAL A 310 2.21 5.52 6.50
CA VAL A 310 2.32 6.94 6.88
C VAL A 310 3.22 7.71 5.91
N CYS A 311 4.40 7.18 5.59
CA CYS A 311 5.32 7.85 4.68
C CYS A 311 4.74 7.91 3.27
N ALA A 312 4.14 6.81 2.78
CA ALA A 312 3.50 6.78 1.47
C ALA A 312 2.32 7.77 1.37
N ALA A 313 1.49 7.89 2.42
CA ALA A 313 0.42 8.88 2.47
C ALA A 313 0.97 10.32 2.37
N LEU A 314 2.12 10.61 2.98
CA LEU A 314 2.78 11.92 2.86
C LEU A 314 3.35 12.14 1.46
N VAL A 315 3.96 11.12 0.83
CA VAL A 315 4.39 11.19 -0.59
C VAL A 315 3.21 11.51 -1.49
N THR A 316 2.09 10.80 -1.34
CA THR A 316 0.86 11.02 -2.13
C THR A 316 0.26 12.41 -1.84
N ALA A 317 0.25 12.87 -0.59
CA ALA A 317 -0.22 14.20 -0.23
C ALA A 317 0.62 15.32 -0.89
N ALA A 318 1.95 15.15 -0.93
CA ALA A 318 2.85 16.08 -1.61
C ALA A 318 2.62 16.07 -3.13
N ALA A 319 2.43 14.90 -3.74
CA ALA A 319 2.11 14.76 -5.16
C ALA A 319 0.76 15.38 -5.54
N LEU A 320 -0.24 15.27 -4.66
CA LEU A 320 -1.55 15.93 -4.79
C LEU A 320 -1.51 17.43 -4.46
N LYS A 321 -0.39 17.94 -3.93
CA LYS A 321 -0.21 19.34 -3.51
C LYS A 321 -1.29 19.80 -2.53
N LEU A 322 -1.61 18.95 -1.53
CA LEU A 322 -2.66 19.27 -0.57
C LEU A 322 -2.32 20.55 0.24
N PRO A 323 -3.26 21.49 0.42
CA PRO A 323 -2.99 22.79 1.04
C PRO A 323 -2.97 22.72 2.57
N ILE A 324 -2.21 21.79 3.15
CA ILE A 324 -2.10 21.54 4.59
C ILE A 324 -0.65 21.22 5.00
N ASN A 325 -0.31 21.53 6.25
CA ASN A 325 0.97 21.10 6.83
C ASN A 325 0.85 19.68 7.39
N ILE A 326 1.79 18.81 7.04
CA ILE A 326 1.87 17.43 7.53
C ILE A 326 3.28 17.15 8.03
N ILE A 327 3.39 16.54 9.21
CA ILE A 327 4.64 15.98 9.72
C ILE A 327 4.53 14.47 9.75
N GLY A 328 5.49 13.77 9.17
CA GLY A 328 5.61 12.31 9.24
C GLY A 328 6.74 11.90 10.17
N LEU A 329 6.49 10.98 11.10
CA LEU A 329 7.49 10.47 12.04
C LEU A 329 7.53 8.94 11.97
N ALA A 330 8.72 8.36 11.83
CA ALA A 330 8.90 6.91 11.85
C ALA A 330 10.18 6.52 12.63
N PRO A 331 10.06 6.00 13.87
CA PRO A 331 11.18 5.33 14.53
C PRO A 331 11.45 4.00 13.82
N LEU A 332 12.63 3.87 13.20
CA LEU A 332 13.04 2.71 12.41
C LEU A 332 14.18 1.96 13.10
N CYS A 333 13.99 0.67 13.36
CA CYS A 333 15.03 -0.25 13.84
C CYS A 333 14.64 -1.71 13.56
N GLU A 334 15.50 -2.65 13.91
CA GLU A 334 15.14 -4.07 14.01
C GLU A 334 14.89 -4.45 15.49
N ASN A 335 14.17 -5.54 15.72
CA ASN A 335 14.04 -6.19 17.02
C ASN A 335 14.67 -7.59 16.96
N MET A 336 15.89 -7.72 17.51
CA MET A 336 16.74 -8.90 17.35
C MET A 336 17.24 -9.44 18.69
N PRO A 337 17.45 -10.77 18.83
CA PRO A 337 18.09 -11.36 20.00
C PRO A 337 19.60 -11.21 19.88
N SER A 338 20.25 -10.77 20.95
CA SER A 338 21.71 -10.73 21.05
C SER A 338 22.13 -10.63 22.51
N GLY A 339 23.43 -10.66 22.78
CA GLY A 339 23.97 -10.41 24.12
C GLY A 339 23.69 -9.00 24.67
N LYS A 340 23.15 -8.09 23.85
CA LYS A 340 22.86 -6.68 24.18
C LYS A 340 21.35 -6.38 24.26
N ALA A 341 20.51 -7.32 23.83
CA ALA A 341 19.08 -7.12 23.63
C ALA A 341 18.33 -6.81 24.95
N ASN A 342 17.11 -6.29 24.82
CA ASN A 342 16.19 -6.20 25.96
C ASN A 342 15.98 -7.59 26.57
N LYS A 343 15.88 -7.64 27.89
CA LYS A 343 15.56 -8.84 28.65
C LYS A 343 14.18 -8.67 29.27
N PRO A 344 13.34 -9.72 29.30
CA PRO A 344 12.13 -9.73 30.10
C PRO A 344 12.41 -9.28 31.54
N GLY A 345 11.66 -8.27 32.01
CA GLY A 345 11.82 -7.63 33.31
C GLY A 345 12.71 -6.38 33.33
N ASP A 346 13.39 -6.02 32.24
CA ASP A 346 14.13 -4.76 32.15
C ASP A 346 13.17 -3.57 32.34
N VAL A 347 13.61 -2.53 33.06
CA VAL A 347 12.87 -1.26 33.18
C VAL A 347 13.56 -0.19 32.35
N VAL A 348 12.83 0.42 31.43
CA VAL A 348 13.33 1.45 30.52
C VAL A 348 12.64 2.79 30.79
N ARG A 349 13.28 3.90 30.45
CA ARG A 349 12.72 5.25 30.63
C ARG A 349 12.38 5.86 29.27
N ALA A 350 11.11 6.21 29.08
CA ALA A 350 10.66 6.92 27.89
C ALA A 350 11.02 8.41 27.93
N LYS A 351 10.91 9.10 26.79
CA LYS A 351 11.19 10.53 26.60
C LYS A 351 10.42 11.44 27.56
N ASN A 352 9.19 11.07 27.92
CA ASN A 352 8.38 11.83 28.89
C ASN A 352 8.76 11.55 30.36
N GLY A 353 9.77 10.73 30.60
CA GLY A 353 10.27 10.36 31.91
C GLY A 353 9.52 9.22 32.61
N LYS A 354 8.45 8.68 32.01
CA LYS A 354 7.78 7.49 32.55
C LYS A 354 8.68 6.26 32.40
N THR A 355 8.58 5.36 33.37
CA THR A 355 9.28 4.08 33.38
C THR A 355 8.36 2.96 32.86
N ILE A 356 8.94 2.02 32.12
CA ILE A 356 8.20 0.92 31.48
C ILE A 356 8.93 -0.38 31.82
N GLN A 357 8.23 -1.32 32.46
CA GLN A 357 8.69 -2.70 32.63
C GLN A 357 8.46 -3.45 31.32
N VAL A 358 9.53 -4.01 30.75
CA VAL A 358 9.53 -4.77 29.51
C VAL A 358 9.43 -6.25 29.83
N ASP A 359 8.23 -6.78 30.02
CA ASP A 359 8.02 -8.19 30.35
C ASP A 359 8.00 -9.11 29.12
N ASN A 360 7.67 -8.56 27.95
CA ASN A 360 7.75 -9.29 26.68
C ASN A 360 8.45 -8.43 25.63
N THR A 361 9.58 -8.90 25.09
CA THR A 361 10.35 -8.12 24.11
C THR A 361 9.74 -8.14 22.70
N ASP A 362 8.71 -8.96 22.48
CA ASP A 362 7.86 -9.01 21.28
C ASP A 362 6.69 -8.00 21.34
N ALA A 363 6.66 -7.18 22.40
CA ALA A 363 5.80 -6.03 22.54
C ALA A 363 6.63 -4.73 22.40
N GLU A 364 7.50 -4.69 21.41
CA GLU A 364 8.46 -3.64 21.10
C GLU A 364 7.82 -2.43 20.40
N GLY A 365 6.81 -2.65 19.56
CA GLY A 365 6.21 -1.61 18.73
C GLY A 365 5.64 -0.46 19.56
N ARG A 366 5.05 -0.76 20.72
CA ARG A 366 4.55 0.26 21.67
C ARG A 366 5.68 1.02 22.38
N LEU A 367 6.85 0.40 22.55
CA LEU A 367 8.03 1.06 23.14
C LEU A 367 8.59 2.10 22.18
N VAL A 368 8.78 1.74 20.90
CA VAL A 368 9.28 2.70 19.90
C VAL A 368 8.26 3.82 19.63
N LEU A 369 6.97 3.49 19.65
CA LEU A 369 5.91 4.49 19.52
C LEU A 369 5.82 5.42 20.73
N ALA A 370 6.13 4.96 21.95
CA ALA A 370 6.08 5.79 23.18
C ALA A 370 6.90 7.07 23.03
N ASP A 371 8.12 6.93 22.51
CA ASP A 371 9.02 8.06 22.31
C ASP A 371 8.62 8.90 21.10
N ALA A 372 8.21 8.28 19.99
CA ALA A 372 7.79 8.99 18.78
C ALA A 372 6.52 9.84 19.02
N LEU A 373 5.53 9.29 19.71
CA LEU A 373 4.30 10.00 20.05
C LEU A 373 4.55 11.05 21.14
N CYS A 374 5.51 10.84 22.07
CA CYS A 374 5.96 11.92 22.94
C CYS A 374 6.57 13.08 22.14
N TYR A 375 7.46 12.76 21.19
CA TYR A 375 8.09 13.76 20.33
C TYR A 375 7.09 14.51 19.45
N ALA A 376 6.05 13.83 18.95
CA ALA A 376 4.98 14.41 18.14
C ALA A 376 4.29 15.64 18.80
N HIS A 377 4.22 15.70 20.13
CA HIS A 377 3.60 16.81 20.85
C HIS A 377 4.37 18.12 20.74
N SER A 378 5.69 18.05 20.51
CA SER A 378 6.54 19.24 20.37
C SER A 378 6.11 20.14 19.21
N PHE A 379 5.45 19.56 18.21
CA PHE A 379 4.94 20.27 17.03
C PHE A 379 3.57 20.94 17.23
N LYS A 380 2.95 20.81 18.42
CA LYS A 380 1.61 21.34 18.74
C LYS A 380 0.59 21.02 17.64
N PRO A 381 0.40 19.74 17.30
CA PRO A 381 -0.38 19.35 16.13
C PRO A 381 -1.88 19.56 16.32
N ARG A 382 -2.59 19.74 15.21
CA ARG A 382 -4.06 19.73 15.19
C ARG A 382 -4.62 18.34 15.51
N ALA A 383 -3.97 17.29 15.04
CA ALA A 383 -4.29 15.90 15.34
C ALA A 383 -3.05 15.03 15.14
N ILE A 384 -2.99 13.92 15.86
CA ILE A 384 -1.97 12.89 15.72
C ILE A 384 -2.66 11.59 15.31
N ILE A 385 -2.21 11.00 14.22
CA ILE A 385 -2.66 9.69 13.74
C ILE A 385 -1.43 8.81 13.68
N ASN A 386 -1.42 7.66 14.36
CA ASN A 386 -0.37 6.68 14.20
C ASN A 386 -0.90 5.36 13.64
N ALA A 387 -0.06 4.67 12.87
CA ALA A 387 -0.36 3.38 12.28
C ALA A 387 0.74 2.37 12.64
N ALA A 388 0.36 1.13 12.93
CA ALA A 388 1.29 0.09 13.37
C ALA A 388 0.76 -1.32 13.15
N THR A 389 1.60 -2.22 12.65
CA THR A 389 1.41 -3.68 12.74
C THR A 389 1.65 -4.13 14.19
N LEU A 390 0.71 -3.82 15.09
CA LEU A 390 1.02 -3.80 16.53
C LEU A 390 0.70 -5.10 17.25
N THR A 391 -0.37 -5.81 16.88
CA THR A 391 -0.81 -7.01 17.61
C THR A 391 -1.45 -8.02 16.67
N GLY A 392 -1.18 -9.31 16.90
CA GLY A 392 -1.97 -10.39 16.31
C GLY A 392 -3.42 -10.44 16.83
N ALA A 393 -3.71 -9.77 17.95
CA ALA A 393 -5.05 -9.72 18.51
C ALA A 393 -6.08 -9.01 17.61
N VAL A 394 -5.64 -7.98 16.87
CA VAL A 394 -6.50 -7.29 15.89
C VAL A 394 -6.77 -8.19 14.69
N ASP A 395 -5.79 -8.99 14.26
CA ASP A 395 -5.99 -10.02 13.22
C ASP A 395 -7.03 -11.06 13.68
N VAL A 396 -6.92 -11.58 14.90
CA VAL A 396 -7.92 -12.51 15.46
C VAL A 396 -9.32 -11.87 15.56
N ALA A 397 -9.41 -10.57 15.83
CA ALA A 397 -10.68 -9.88 16.03
C ALA A 397 -11.40 -9.50 14.72
N LEU A 398 -10.66 -8.98 13.73
CA LEU A 398 -11.22 -8.39 12.50
C LEU A 398 -10.68 -9.02 11.21
N GLY A 399 -9.58 -9.78 11.30
CA GLY A 399 -8.80 -10.25 10.16
C GLY A 399 -8.44 -9.11 9.21
N SER A 400 -8.45 -9.40 7.92
CA SER A 400 -8.21 -8.42 6.85
C SER A 400 -9.45 -7.60 6.46
N ALA A 401 -10.57 -7.71 7.18
CA ALA A 401 -11.81 -7.07 6.78
C ALA A 401 -11.78 -5.54 6.95
N ALA A 402 -11.14 -5.06 8.02
CA ALA A 402 -11.01 -3.64 8.34
C ALA A 402 -9.85 -3.41 9.32
N ALA A 403 -9.19 -2.25 9.22
CA ALA A 403 -8.21 -1.82 10.22
C ALA A 403 -8.90 -1.41 11.53
N GLY A 404 -8.37 -1.86 12.66
CA GLY A 404 -8.85 -1.46 13.98
C GLY A 404 -8.43 -0.03 14.32
N VAL A 405 -9.39 0.82 14.69
CA VAL A 405 -9.17 2.23 15.04
C VAL A 405 -9.50 2.49 16.50
N PHE A 406 -8.51 2.97 17.24
CA PHE A 406 -8.64 3.42 18.62
C PHE A 406 -8.53 4.94 18.64
N THR A 407 -9.58 5.65 19.08
CA THR A 407 -9.54 7.12 19.15
C THR A 407 -10.33 7.69 20.32
N ASN A 408 -9.75 8.73 20.92
CA ASN A 408 -10.37 9.54 21.95
C ASN A 408 -11.28 10.66 21.38
N SER A 409 -11.50 10.70 20.06
CA SER A 409 -12.27 11.74 19.39
C SER A 409 -13.28 11.13 18.40
N ASP A 410 -14.56 11.37 18.66
CA ASP A 410 -15.63 10.99 17.74
C ASP A 410 -15.50 11.71 16.40
N TRP A 411 -15.05 12.97 16.41
CA TRP A 411 -14.81 13.72 15.19
C TRP A 411 -13.74 13.07 14.31
N LEU A 412 -12.61 12.60 14.87
CA LEU A 412 -11.59 11.90 14.09
C LEU A 412 -12.08 10.54 13.59
N TRP A 413 -12.80 9.80 14.41
CA TRP A 413 -13.44 8.54 14.00
C TRP A 413 -14.32 8.75 12.77
N GLU A 414 -15.25 9.71 12.81
CA GLU A 414 -16.16 9.96 11.70
C GLU A 414 -15.43 10.36 10.41
N ARG A 415 -14.35 11.13 10.51
CA ARG A 415 -13.57 11.56 9.34
C ARG A 415 -12.89 10.38 8.66
N LEU A 416 -12.33 9.46 9.43
CA LEU A 416 -11.72 8.24 8.88
C LEU A 416 -12.75 7.27 8.35
N GLN A 417 -13.86 7.08 9.07
CA GLN A 417 -14.95 6.22 8.60
C GLN A 417 -15.48 6.72 7.25
N LYS A 418 -15.73 8.02 7.11
CA LYS A 418 -16.14 8.64 5.84
C LYS A 418 -15.11 8.43 4.73
N ALA A 419 -13.82 8.58 5.02
CA ALA A 419 -12.76 8.33 4.05
C ALA A 419 -12.73 6.85 3.61
N SER A 420 -12.83 5.91 4.56
CA SER A 420 -12.83 4.47 4.30
C SER A 420 -14.00 4.00 3.45
N ILE A 421 -15.17 4.65 3.58
CA ILE A 421 -16.33 4.36 2.73
C ILE A 421 -16.02 4.68 1.25
N ILE A 422 -15.28 5.76 1.00
CA ILE A 422 -14.91 6.21 -0.35
C ILE A 422 -13.80 5.33 -0.93
N THR A 423 -12.79 4.99 -0.13
CA THR A 423 -11.63 4.20 -0.60
C THR A 423 -11.94 2.71 -0.70
N GLY A 424 -12.90 2.19 0.09
CA GLY A 424 -13.14 0.76 0.24
C GLY A 424 -12.15 0.05 1.18
N ASP A 425 -11.09 0.73 1.60
CA ASP A 425 -10.14 0.25 2.62
C ASP A 425 -10.68 0.60 4.01
N ARG A 426 -11.40 -0.36 4.60
CA ARG A 426 -12.32 -0.16 5.73
C ARG A 426 -11.61 0.05 7.05
N VAL A 427 -12.27 0.80 7.93
CA VAL A 427 -11.89 0.91 9.35
C VAL A 427 -13.03 0.48 10.27
N TRP A 428 -12.68 -0.05 11.44
CA TRP A 428 -13.63 -0.45 12.48
C TRP A 428 -13.22 0.12 13.84
N ARG A 429 -14.16 0.73 14.58
CA ARG A 429 -13.85 1.38 15.85
C ARG A 429 -13.69 0.35 16.95
N MET A 430 -12.58 0.46 17.67
CA MET A 430 -12.27 -0.36 18.83
C MET A 430 -12.32 0.49 20.12
N PRO A 431 -12.66 -0.13 21.28
CA PRO A 431 -12.90 0.62 22.50
C PRO A 431 -11.60 1.12 23.16
N LEU A 432 -11.62 2.36 23.66
CA LEU A 432 -10.58 2.94 24.51
C LEU A 432 -11.13 3.19 25.92
N PHE A 433 -11.34 2.11 26.67
CA PHE A 433 -11.89 2.18 28.02
C PHE A 433 -10.79 2.17 29.08
N GLN A 434 -11.03 2.89 30.19
CA GLN A 434 -10.14 2.88 31.36
C GLN A 434 -9.93 1.46 31.95
N HIS A 435 -10.86 0.54 31.67
CA HIS A 435 -10.71 -0.89 31.98
C HIS A 435 -9.38 -1.45 31.46
N TYR A 436 -8.98 -1.12 30.23
CA TYR A 436 -7.72 -1.60 29.64
C TYR A 436 -6.51 -0.89 30.24
N THR A 437 -6.62 0.42 30.49
CA THR A 437 -5.56 1.21 31.15
C THR A 437 -5.12 0.61 32.47
N LYS A 438 -6.08 0.22 33.32
CA LYS A 438 -5.79 -0.37 34.64
C LYS A 438 -4.91 -1.61 34.54
N GLN A 439 -5.11 -2.43 33.51
CA GLN A 439 -4.33 -3.67 33.32
C GLN A 439 -2.86 -3.43 33.00
N ILE A 440 -2.51 -2.25 32.47
CA ILE A 440 -1.14 -1.86 32.09
C ILE A 440 -0.46 -1.04 33.19
N THR A 441 -1.22 -0.19 33.89
CA THR A 441 -0.68 0.68 34.96
C THR A 441 -0.49 -0.06 36.28
N GLU A 442 -1.17 -1.18 36.49
CA GLU A 442 -0.95 -2.03 37.67
C GLU A 442 0.33 -2.86 37.52
N CYS A 443 1.46 -2.16 37.48
CA CYS A 443 2.80 -2.69 37.31
C CYS A 443 3.54 -2.72 38.65
N ALA A 444 4.38 -3.73 38.87
CA ALA A 444 5.10 -3.89 40.13
C ALA A 444 6.40 -3.08 40.19
N LEU A 445 7.11 -2.96 39.06
CA LEU A 445 8.48 -2.41 39.01
C LEU A 445 8.59 -1.00 38.40
N ALA A 446 7.56 -0.55 37.68
CA ALA A 446 7.60 0.67 36.89
C ALA A 446 6.23 1.36 36.84
N ASP A 447 6.17 2.55 36.24
CA ASP A 447 4.90 3.28 36.06
C ASP A 447 3.92 2.51 35.15
N LEU A 448 4.46 1.74 34.19
CA LEU A 448 3.72 1.03 33.16
C LEU A 448 4.34 -0.35 32.90
N ASN A 449 3.53 -1.32 32.47
CA ASN A 449 4.01 -2.59 31.93
C ASN A 449 3.82 -2.61 30.40
N ASN A 450 4.75 -3.16 29.64
CA ASN A 450 4.57 -3.25 28.19
C ASN A 450 3.60 -4.37 27.76
N VAL A 451 3.08 -5.19 28.67
CA VAL A 451 2.00 -6.14 28.44
C VAL A 451 0.94 -6.08 29.55
N GLY A 452 -0.29 -6.48 29.23
CA GLY A 452 -1.40 -6.51 30.20
C GLY A 452 -1.45 -7.80 31.01
N LYS A 453 -1.98 -7.73 32.24
CA LYS A 453 -2.13 -8.89 33.16
C LYS A 453 -2.93 -10.06 32.59
N TYR A 454 -3.95 -9.80 31.76
CA TYR A 454 -4.74 -10.85 31.11
C TYR A 454 -4.37 -10.94 29.63
N SER A 455 -3.79 -12.08 29.24
CA SER A 455 -3.38 -12.41 27.87
C SER A 455 -4.55 -12.53 26.87
N ARG A 456 -5.63 -11.74 26.97
CA ARG A 456 -6.79 -11.78 26.05
C ARG A 456 -7.51 -10.44 25.82
N CYS A 457 -7.09 -9.34 26.43
CA CYS A 457 -7.75 -8.05 26.17
C CYS A 457 -7.07 -7.32 25.00
N ILE A 458 -7.47 -7.57 23.75
CA ILE A 458 -7.01 -6.79 22.55
C ILE A 458 -5.46 -6.77 22.37
N MET A 459 -4.75 -7.49 23.23
CA MET A 459 -3.31 -7.50 23.46
C MET A 459 -2.95 -8.87 24.06
N PRO A 460 -3.00 -9.96 23.27
CA PRO A 460 -1.98 -10.97 23.54
C PRO A 460 -1.05 -11.29 22.38
N ALA A 461 0.18 -11.59 22.81
CA ALA A 461 1.12 -12.45 22.13
C ALA A 461 0.60 -13.89 22.19
N HIS A 462 0.08 -14.39 21.07
CA HIS A 462 0.16 -15.82 20.74
C HIS A 462 0.62 -15.91 19.28
N PRO A 463 1.52 -16.85 18.94
CA PRO A 463 2.18 -16.84 17.66
C PRO A 463 1.35 -17.67 16.68
N THR A 464 0.62 -17.02 15.79
CA THR A 464 0.30 -17.46 14.43
C THR A 464 -0.72 -16.49 13.84
N SER A 465 -0.48 -16.10 12.59
CA SER A 465 -1.25 -15.25 11.66
C SER A 465 -1.09 -13.72 11.71
N ASP A 466 -0.38 -13.27 10.66
CA ASP A 466 -0.63 -12.19 9.70
C ASP A 466 -0.82 -10.72 10.13
N ASN A 467 -0.03 -9.88 9.46
CA ASN A 467 0.18 -8.45 9.66
C ASN A 467 -1.10 -7.61 9.48
N CYS A 468 -1.74 -7.21 10.58
CA CYS A 468 -2.83 -6.23 10.57
C CYS A 468 -2.38 -4.84 11.06
N LEU A 469 -2.66 -3.80 10.25
CA LEU A 469 -2.42 -2.40 10.58
C LEU A 469 -3.45 -1.91 11.63
N THR A 470 -2.99 -1.53 12.81
CA THR A 470 -3.76 -0.88 13.88
C THR A 470 -3.48 0.61 13.85
N VAL A 471 -4.52 1.44 13.80
CA VAL A 471 -4.40 2.90 13.81
C VAL A 471 -4.82 3.43 15.18
N PHE A 472 -3.90 4.07 15.90
CA PHE A 472 -4.19 4.79 17.15
C PHE A 472 -4.20 6.28 16.87
N ILE A 473 -5.14 7.02 17.46
CA ILE A 473 -5.39 8.41 17.09
C ILE A 473 -5.62 9.27 18.33
N TYR A 474 -4.92 10.39 18.39
CA TYR A 474 -4.98 11.36 19.47
C TYR A 474 -5.36 12.76 18.97
N PHE A 475 -6.24 13.42 19.73
CA PHE A 475 -6.48 14.85 19.60
C PHE A 475 -5.71 15.65 20.65
N CYS A 476 -5.00 16.69 20.22
CA CYS A 476 -4.27 17.61 21.09
C CYS A 476 -5.13 18.86 21.31
N ASN A 477 -5.74 18.98 22.48
CA ASN A 477 -6.17 20.26 23.02
C ASN A 477 -5.61 20.38 24.44
N ALA A 478 -5.14 21.57 24.77
CA ALA A 478 -4.28 21.88 25.92
C ALA A 478 -4.75 21.27 27.25
N THR A 479 -3.76 20.99 28.12
CA THR A 479 -3.79 20.46 29.51
C THR A 479 -3.83 18.93 29.68
N PHE A 480 -2.65 18.39 30.03
CA PHE A 480 -2.39 17.22 30.87
C PHE A 480 -3.40 16.05 30.88
N ASN A 481 -3.10 15.00 30.11
CA ASN A 481 -2.76 13.65 30.62
C ASN A 481 -2.60 12.70 29.43
N PHE A 482 -1.37 12.28 29.16
CA PHE A 482 -1.03 11.29 28.14
C PHE A 482 -0.80 9.94 28.82
N PRO A 483 -1.68 8.95 28.62
CA PRO A 483 -1.29 7.59 28.95
C PRO A 483 -1.51 6.60 27.81
N LEU A 484 -1.87 7.01 26.58
CA LEU A 484 -2.36 6.03 25.60
C LEU A 484 -1.31 5.29 24.74
N ILE A 485 -0.04 5.69 24.76
CA ILE A 485 0.95 5.01 23.90
C ILE A 485 1.37 3.66 24.51
N LEU A 486 0.96 3.48 25.76
CA LEU A 486 0.93 2.23 26.49
C LEU A 486 -0.49 2.01 27.08
N GLN A 487 -1.56 2.56 26.46
CA GLN A 487 -2.94 2.06 26.69
C GLN A 487 -3.42 1.25 25.50
#